data_AF-A0A1I0AQ64-F1
#
_entry.id   AF-A0A1I0AQ64-F1
#
_cell.length_a   1.000
_cell.length_b   1.000
_cell.length_c   1.000
_cell.angle_alpha   90.00
_cell.angle_beta   90.00
_cell.angle_gamma   90.00
#
_symmetry.space_group_name_H-M   'P 1'
#
loop_
_entity.id
_entity.type
_entity.pdbx_description
1 polymer ?
#
loop_
_entity_poly.entity_id
_entity_poly.type
_entity_poly.pdbx_seq_one_letter_code
_entity_poly.pdbx_strand_id
1 'polypeptide(L)'
;MSRAARKPLVAVMLALQCLLFTACLGYRDLDHVVFVTSVLVDRDGGNNLILYFETLNSIRSSSKEANQEERIVYKVTVQNTGDALNQLETFTSAPVSMAHNKVVLFTEKYARSGMEDTIDLFDRWQDSSNRTLLAIFLGDPESYVNPNHREETMTGLYLYDMLGNKAAVTTYGVKVNIKEFMNQRYIGDRVNSMTMIDVSKEHFTKGQYYVGGLGLIKEYNLIGTIDREETIYFNLLLDNKVTGNLNTANPQDRTKTVSMLLQKYQYESEPELVSGKLKMHIRIKMNTTISAVQGRLEMNKDVISQMEKETEERIEQNCQKLFERWKERKTDVFDIQEKFARKYPKEADRNIIEDTELDLQVQMNIVGTTTIMDAE
;
A
#
# COMPACT_ATOMS: atom_id res chain seq x y z
N MET A 1 -53.64 -40.72 6.78
CA MET A 1 -52.66 -41.83 6.78
C MET A 1 -52.61 -42.46 8.16
N SER A 2 -52.82 -43.77 8.27
CA SER A 2 -52.77 -44.52 9.53
C SER A 2 -51.40 -44.37 10.20
N ARG A 3 -51.33 -44.42 11.55
CA ARG A 3 -50.07 -44.34 12.31
C ARG A 3 -49.02 -45.37 11.83
N ALA A 4 -49.45 -46.48 11.23
CA ALA A 4 -48.58 -47.52 10.68
C ALA A 4 -47.86 -47.11 9.37
N ALA A 5 -48.48 -46.29 8.52
CA ALA A 5 -47.89 -45.85 7.24
C ALA A 5 -46.95 -44.64 7.36
N ARG A 6 -46.96 -43.93 8.51
CA ARG A 6 -46.07 -42.78 8.76
C ARG A 6 -44.63 -43.19 9.07
N LYS A 7 -44.42 -44.34 9.72
CA LYS A 7 -43.09 -44.83 10.11
C LYS A 7 -42.16 -45.12 8.92
N PRO A 8 -42.58 -45.84 7.86
CA PRO A 8 -41.72 -46.06 6.70
C PRO A 8 -41.47 -44.78 5.89
N LEU A 9 -42.46 -43.89 5.80
CA LEU A 9 -42.32 -42.60 5.10
C LEU A 9 -41.29 -41.69 5.77
N VAL A 10 -41.32 -41.60 7.11
CA VAL A 10 -40.33 -40.83 7.89
C VAL A 10 -38.94 -41.43 7.74
N ALA A 11 -38.80 -42.77 7.73
CA ALA A 11 -37.52 -43.43 7.53
C ALA A 11 -36.92 -43.16 6.14
N VAL A 12 -37.75 -43.17 5.08
CA VAL A 12 -37.33 -42.82 3.72
C VAL A 12 -36.94 -41.34 3.62
N MET A 13 -37.68 -40.44 4.26
CA MET A 13 -37.38 -39.01 4.26
C MET A 13 -36.08 -38.69 5.03
N LEU A 14 -35.82 -39.39 6.13
CA LEU A 14 -34.55 -39.29 6.87
C LEU A 14 -33.36 -39.84 6.06
N ALA A 15 -33.55 -40.97 5.37
CA ALA A 15 -32.53 -41.55 4.50
C ALA A 15 -32.21 -40.64 3.29
N LEU A 16 -33.23 -39.98 2.74
CA LEU A 16 -33.07 -39.00 1.66
C LEU A 16 -32.34 -37.74 2.15
N GLN A 17 -32.58 -37.30 3.39
CA GLN A 17 -31.82 -36.22 4.02
C GLN A 17 -30.35 -36.61 4.21
N CYS A 18 -30.05 -37.84 4.65
CA CYS A 18 -28.66 -38.32 4.76
C CYS A 18 -27.93 -38.37 3.41
N LEU A 19 -28.64 -38.67 2.31
CA LEU A 19 -28.07 -38.62 0.95
C LEU A 19 -27.78 -37.18 0.51
N LEU A 20 -28.63 -36.21 0.90
CA LEU A 20 -28.44 -34.78 0.62
C LEU A 20 -27.33 -34.13 1.48
N PHE A 21 -26.88 -34.77 2.57
CA PHE A 21 -25.76 -34.31 3.40
C PHE A 21 -24.38 -34.85 2.98
N THR A 22 -24.26 -35.51 1.82
CA THR A 22 -22.95 -35.91 1.25
C THR A 22 -22.20 -34.75 0.58
N ALA A 23 -22.76 -33.54 0.60
CA ALA A 23 -22.16 -32.32 0.06
C ALA A 23 -21.12 -31.69 1.02
N CYS A 24 -20.05 -32.43 1.33
CA CYS A 24 -18.80 -31.82 1.81
C CYS A 24 -17.59 -32.71 1.48
N LEU A 25 -17.46 -33.09 0.21
CA LEU A 25 -16.20 -33.60 -0.36
C LEU A 25 -15.36 -32.42 -0.85
N GLY A 26 -14.98 -31.54 0.07
CA GLY A 26 -14.10 -30.38 -0.18
C GLY A 26 -12.87 -30.39 0.72
N TYR A 27 -12.55 -31.51 1.38
CA TYR A 27 -11.34 -31.63 2.17
C TYR A 27 -10.15 -31.80 1.22
N ARG A 28 -9.47 -30.71 0.90
CA ARG A 28 -8.11 -30.74 0.37
C ARG A 28 -7.17 -30.87 1.56
N ASP A 29 -6.36 -31.92 1.59
CA ASP A 29 -5.27 -32.03 2.54
C ASP A 29 -4.41 -30.77 2.43
N LEU A 30 -4.36 -29.97 3.51
CA LEU A 30 -3.48 -28.79 3.60
C LEU A 30 -2.00 -29.18 3.46
N ASP A 31 -1.70 -30.46 3.67
CA ASP A 31 -0.37 -31.06 3.57
C ASP A 31 0.15 -31.23 2.14
N HIS A 32 -0.67 -31.02 1.10
CA HIS A 32 -0.33 -31.26 -0.31
C HIS A 32 -0.73 -30.09 -1.23
N VAL A 33 -0.35 -28.86 -0.87
CA VAL A 33 -0.60 -27.64 -1.66
C VAL A 33 0.65 -26.78 -1.71
N VAL A 34 0.93 -26.17 -2.87
CA VAL A 34 1.96 -25.14 -3.03
C VAL A 34 1.32 -23.77 -2.81
N PHE A 35 1.78 -23.03 -1.81
CA PHE A 35 1.22 -21.72 -1.50
C PHE A 35 2.04 -20.61 -2.13
N VAL A 36 1.41 -19.78 -2.96
CA VAL A 36 2.01 -18.53 -3.45
C VAL A 36 1.94 -17.48 -2.35
N THR A 37 3.06 -16.84 -2.04
CA THR A 37 3.16 -15.78 -1.02
C THR A 37 3.32 -14.39 -1.62
N SER A 38 3.96 -14.28 -2.77
CA SER A 38 4.01 -13.05 -3.57
C SER A 38 4.19 -13.33 -5.05
N VAL A 39 3.84 -12.35 -5.87
CA VAL A 39 4.05 -12.40 -7.32
C VAL A 39 4.69 -11.11 -7.79
N LEU A 40 5.81 -11.18 -8.52
CA LEU A 40 6.32 -10.06 -9.31
C LEU A 40 5.90 -10.23 -10.76
N VAL A 41 5.28 -9.20 -11.32
CA VAL A 41 4.85 -9.15 -12.72
C VAL A 41 5.73 -8.18 -13.50
N ASP A 42 6.24 -8.67 -14.62
CA ASP A 42 6.98 -7.89 -15.62
C ASP A 42 6.44 -8.20 -17.03
N ARG A 43 6.95 -7.48 -18.03
CA ARG A 43 6.64 -7.72 -19.44
C ARG A 43 7.92 -7.72 -20.26
N ASP A 44 8.08 -8.71 -21.13
CA ASP A 44 9.26 -8.79 -22.01
C ASP A 44 9.18 -7.81 -23.19
N GLY A 45 10.16 -7.86 -24.10
CA GLY A 45 10.15 -7.04 -25.32
C GLY A 45 9.16 -7.52 -26.40
N GLY A 46 8.66 -8.75 -26.29
CA GLY A 46 7.71 -9.37 -27.21
C GLY A 46 6.25 -9.28 -26.74
N ASN A 47 5.97 -8.45 -25.74
CA ASN A 47 4.65 -8.27 -25.11
C ASN A 47 4.14 -9.49 -24.33
N ASN A 48 4.99 -10.47 -24.02
CA ASN A 48 4.63 -11.56 -23.12
C ASN A 48 4.71 -11.09 -21.66
N LEU A 49 3.75 -11.54 -20.85
CA LEU A 49 3.79 -11.33 -19.41
C LEU A 49 4.76 -12.32 -18.78
N ILE A 50 5.61 -11.82 -17.89
CA ILE A 50 6.52 -12.61 -17.09
C ILE A 50 6.03 -12.54 -15.63
N LEU A 51 5.74 -13.69 -15.03
CA LEU A 51 5.32 -13.76 -13.64
C LEU A 51 6.37 -14.56 -12.85
N TYR A 52 6.85 -13.97 -11.77
CA TYR A 52 7.71 -14.64 -10.80
C TYR A 52 6.86 -14.95 -9.58
N PHE A 53 6.54 -16.23 -9.39
CA PHE A 53 5.74 -16.71 -8.27
C PHE A 53 6.67 -17.17 -7.15
N GLU A 54 6.69 -16.44 -6.05
CA GLU A 54 7.31 -16.94 -4.81
C GLU A 54 6.35 -17.91 -4.13
N THR A 55 6.84 -19.12 -3.87
CA THR A 55 6.06 -20.20 -3.27
C THR A 55 6.73 -20.77 -2.03
N LEU A 56 5.90 -21.21 -1.09
CA LEU A 56 6.29 -22.03 0.03
C LEU A 56 5.97 -23.50 -0.28
N ASN A 57 7.01 -24.32 -0.41
CA ASN A 57 6.85 -25.76 -0.60
C ASN A 57 7.03 -26.49 0.74
N SER A 58 5.99 -27.21 1.17
CA SER A 58 6.10 -28.24 2.21
C SER A 58 6.64 -29.51 1.56
N ILE A 59 7.96 -29.69 1.53
CA ILE A 59 8.56 -30.95 1.07
C ILE A 59 8.56 -31.92 2.25
N ARG A 60 7.79 -33.01 2.14
CA ARG A 60 7.93 -34.15 3.05
C ARG A 60 9.27 -34.85 2.79
N SER A 61 10.31 -34.51 3.56
CA SER A 61 11.49 -35.38 3.64
C SER A 61 11.13 -36.63 4.45
N SER A 62 11.47 -37.82 3.95
CA SER A 62 11.26 -39.11 4.64
C SER A 62 12.09 -39.26 5.93
N SER A 63 12.96 -38.31 6.24
CA SER A 63 13.67 -38.17 7.51
C SER A 63 12.88 -37.30 8.47
N LYS A 64 12.66 -37.80 9.70
CA LYS A 64 11.96 -37.13 10.82
C LYS A 64 12.66 -35.87 11.36
N GLU A 65 13.64 -35.32 10.65
CA GLU A 65 14.37 -34.12 11.07
C GLU A 65 14.03 -32.98 10.10
N ALA A 66 13.24 -32.04 10.63
CA ALA A 66 12.78 -30.78 10.04
C ALA A 66 12.01 -30.87 8.71
N ASN A 67 10.70 -30.62 8.77
CA ASN A 67 9.97 -30.02 7.65
C ASN A 67 10.65 -28.67 7.34
N GLN A 68 11.60 -28.66 6.42
CA GLN A 68 12.27 -27.43 6.04
C GLN A 68 11.41 -26.76 4.96
N GLU A 69 10.69 -25.73 5.37
CA GLU A 69 9.99 -24.84 4.46
C GLU A 69 10.98 -24.21 3.50
N GLU A 70 10.90 -24.58 2.21
CA GLU A 70 11.79 -24.07 1.17
C GLU A 70 11.07 -23.00 0.35
N ARG A 71 11.70 -21.83 0.26
CA ARG A 71 11.31 -20.78 -0.68
C ARG A 71 11.78 -21.15 -2.07
N ILE A 72 10.84 -21.22 -3.00
CA ILE A 72 11.14 -21.39 -4.43
C ILE A 72 10.49 -20.24 -5.21
N VAL A 73 11.18 -19.74 -6.23
CA VAL A 73 10.62 -18.74 -7.15
C VAL A 73 10.51 -19.36 -8.54
N TYR A 74 9.29 -19.55 -9.02
CA TYR A 74 9.02 -20.03 -10.36
C TYR A 74 8.85 -18.86 -11.32
N LYS A 75 9.52 -18.92 -12.48
CA LYS A 75 9.35 -17.95 -13.56
C LYS A 75 8.46 -18.55 -14.64
N VAL A 76 7.33 -17.89 -14.90
CA VAL A 76 6.36 -18.25 -15.94
C VAL A 76 6.34 -17.13 -16.98
N THR A 77 6.17 -17.49 -18.26
CA THR A 77 6.03 -16.52 -19.35
C THR A 77 4.86 -16.92 -20.22
N VAL A 78 3.85 -16.04 -20.30
CA VAL A 78 2.57 -16.28 -20.98
C VAL A 78 2.17 -15.11 -21.86
N GLN A 79 1.39 -15.40 -22.90
CA GLN A 79 0.70 -14.37 -23.68
C GLN A 79 -0.64 -13.99 -23.04
N ASN A 80 -1.34 -14.97 -22.46
CA ASN A 80 -2.63 -14.78 -21.82
C ASN A 80 -2.49 -14.99 -20.30
N THR A 81 -2.99 -14.04 -19.52
CA THR A 81 -2.99 -14.10 -18.05
C THR A 81 -3.65 -15.35 -17.49
N GLY A 82 -4.69 -15.86 -18.17
CA GLY A 82 -5.40 -17.08 -17.77
C GLY A 82 -4.53 -18.35 -17.80
N ASP A 83 -3.46 -18.37 -18.60
CA ASP A 83 -2.56 -19.52 -18.72
C ASP A 83 -1.49 -19.56 -17.61
N ALA A 84 -1.31 -18.46 -16.86
CA ALA A 84 -0.21 -18.31 -15.92
C ALA A 84 -0.22 -19.37 -14.82
N LEU A 85 -1.39 -19.65 -14.24
CA LEU A 85 -1.53 -20.65 -13.17
C LEU A 85 -1.33 -22.07 -13.71
N ASN A 86 -1.92 -22.39 -14.87
CA ASN A 86 -1.75 -23.69 -15.50
C ASN A 86 -0.27 -23.96 -15.83
N GLN A 87 0.45 -22.95 -16.32
CA GLN A 87 1.87 -23.07 -16.60
C GLN A 87 2.69 -23.22 -15.31
N LEU A 88 2.36 -22.49 -14.25
CA LEU A 88 2.98 -22.67 -12.93
C LEU A 88 2.80 -24.10 -12.42
N GLU A 89 1.60 -24.66 -12.53
CA GLU A 89 1.29 -26.03 -12.08
C GLU A 89 2.09 -27.11 -12.83
N THR A 90 2.63 -26.83 -14.02
CA THR A 90 3.54 -27.77 -14.69
C THR A 90 4.90 -27.92 -14.01
N PHE A 91 5.28 -26.95 -13.17
CA PHE A 91 6.53 -26.95 -12.42
C PHE A 91 6.38 -27.45 -10.98
N THR A 92 5.15 -27.65 -10.50
CA THR A 92 4.87 -28.07 -9.12
C THR A 92 4.42 -29.52 -9.05
N SER A 93 4.76 -30.21 -7.96
CA SER A 93 4.32 -31.58 -7.69
C SER A 93 2.93 -31.66 -7.05
N ALA A 94 2.33 -30.51 -6.73
CA ALA A 94 1.05 -30.38 -6.05
C ALA A 94 0.27 -29.16 -6.59
N PRO A 95 -1.07 -29.13 -6.42
CA PRO A 95 -1.89 -27.99 -6.82
C PRO A 95 -1.42 -26.68 -6.17
N VAL A 96 -1.56 -25.57 -6.90
CA VAL A 96 -1.17 -24.26 -6.41
C VAL A 96 -2.36 -23.53 -5.78
N SER A 97 -2.11 -22.83 -4.67
CA SER A 97 -3.10 -21.96 -4.03
C SER A 97 -2.60 -20.52 -3.91
N MET A 98 -3.49 -19.59 -4.29
CA MET A 98 -3.30 -18.14 -4.16
C MET A 98 -3.81 -17.58 -2.82
N ALA A 99 -4.36 -18.44 -1.94
CA ALA A 99 -4.98 -18.03 -0.68
C ALA A 99 -4.03 -17.32 0.29
N HIS A 100 -2.71 -17.49 0.10
CA HIS A 100 -1.68 -16.86 0.90
C HIS A 100 -0.91 -15.77 0.17
N ASN A 101 -1.31 -15.39 -1.05
CA ASN A 101 -0.67 -14.31 -1.78
C ASN A 101 -0.86 -12.99 -1.03
N LYS A 102 0.21 -12.46 -0.46
CA LYS A 102 0.16 -11.26 0.38
C LYS A 102 0.43 -9.99 -0.40
N VAL A 103 1.27 -10.06 -1.43
CA VAL A 103 1.72 -8.88 -2.19
C VAL A 103 1.88 -9.24 -3.67
N VAL A 104 1.31 -8.40 -4.54
CA VAL A 104 1.62 -8.38 -5.97
C VAL A 104 2.46 -7.15 -6.26
N LEU A 105 3.61 -7.38 -6.88
CA LEU A 105 4.55 -6.36 -7.33
C LEU A 105 4.45 -6.20 -8.84
N PHE A 106 4.53 -4.97 -9.31
CA PHE A 106 4.65 -4.65 -10.73
C PHE A 106 5.97 -3.96 -10.98
N THR A 107 6.78 -4.45 -11.92
CA THR A 107 7.98 -3.69 -12.32
C THR A 107 7.56 -2.30 -12.81
N GLU A 108 8.42 -1.30 -12.63
CA GLU A 108 8.15 0.04 -13.15
C GLU A 108 7.83 0.01 -14.66
N LYS A 109 8.60 -0.79 -15.42
CA LYS A 109 8.40 -0.99 -16.85
C LYS A 109 6.99 -1.49 -17.15
N TYR A 110 6.54 -2.54 -16.46
CA TYR A 110 5.22 -3.09 -16.68
C TYR A 110 4.12 -2.12 -16.25
N ALA A 111 4.29 -1.48 -15.08
CA ALA A 111 3.36 -0.50 -14.54
C ALA A 111 3.12 0.68 -15.49
N ARG A 112 4.15 1.12 -16.22
CA ARG A 112 4.03 2.16 -17.27
C ARG A 112 3.31 1.69 -18.54
N SER A 113 3.30 0.39 -18.80
CA SER A 113 2.68 -0.21 -19.99
C SER A 113 1.23 -0.68 -19.77
N GLY A 114 0.73 -0.61 -18.54
CA GLY A 114 -0.63 -0.99 -18.17
C GLY A 114 -0.69 -2.32 -17.40
N MET A 115 -1.30 -2.27 -16.21
CA MET A 115 -1.42 -3.40 -15.28
C MET A 115 -2.81 -4.07 -15.31
N GLU A 116 -3.71 -3.61 -16.18
CA GLU A 116 -5.13 -3.99 -16.19
C GLU A 116 -5.34 -5.51 -16.22
N ASP A 117 -4.75 -6.18 -17.22
CA ASP A 117 -4.91 -7.62 -17.42
C ASP A 117 -4.54 -8.43 -16.17
N THR A 118 -3.50 -8.01 -15.44
CA THR A 118 -3.03 -8.72 -14.25
C THR A 118 -3.84 -8.38 -13.01
N ILE A 119 -4.28 -7.13 -12.84
CA ILE A 119 -5.14 -6.77 -11.71
C ILE A 119 -6.50 -7.47 -11.85
N ASP A 120 -7.08 -7.54 -13.06
CA ASP A 120 -8.30 -8.30 -13.32
C ASP A 120 -8.10 -9.80 -13.06
N LEU A 121 -6.95 -10.37 -13.45
CA LEU A 121 -6.59 -11.75 -13.14
C LEU A 121 -6.59 -12.03 -11.62
N PHE A 122 -5.91 -11.18 -10.83
CA PHE A 122 -5.83 -11.37 -9.39
C PHE A 122 -7.15 -11.13 -8.67
N ASP A 123 -8.00 -10.23 -9.16
CA ASP A 123 -9.34 -9.98 -8.61
C ASP A 123 -10.31 -11.15 -8.90
N ARG A 124 -10.19 -11.77 -10.08
CA ARG A 124 -11.06 -12.89 -10.51
C ARG A 124 -10.63 -14.26 -10.02
N TRP A 125 -9.36 -14.45 -9.65
CA TRP A 125 -8.90 -15.76 -9.21
C TRP A 125 -9.61 -16.21 -7.93
N GLN A 126 -10.24 -17.38 -8.00
CA GLN A 126 -11.20 -17.87 -7.02
C GLN A 126 -10.67 -17.88 -5.57
N ASP A 127 -9.39 -18.21 -5.38
CA ASP A 127 -8.78 -18.31 -4.04
C ASP A 127 -7.91 -17.08 -3.69
N SER A 128 -7.84 -16.06 -4.57
CA SER A 128 -7.07 -14.84 -4.30
C SER A 128 -7.75 -13.98 -3.23
N SER A 129 -6.95 -13.40 -2.34
CA SER A 129 -7.45 -12.48 -1.34
C SER A 129 -7.60 -11.07 -1.91
N ASN A 130 -8.78 -10.46 -1.79
CA ASN A 130 -8.94 -9.04 -2.11
C ASN A 130 -8.16 -8.10 -1.16
N ARG A 131 -7.53 -8.64 -0.12
CA ARG A 131 -6.63 -7.94 0.81
C ARG A 131 -5.16 -8.02 0.39
N THR A 132 -4.83 -8.72 -0.69
CA THR A 132 -3.48 -8.75 -1.28
C THR A 132 -3.05 -7.31 -1.58
N LEU A 133 -1.88 -6.94 -1.08
CA LEU A 133 -1.33 -5.59 -1.24
C LEU A 133 -0.75 -5.44 -2.64
N LEU A 134 -0.78 -4.22 -3.15
CA LEU A 134 -0.19 -3.86 -4.44
C LEU A 134 0.97 -2.89 -4.21
N ALA A 135 2.08 -3.11 -4.92
CA ALA A 135 3.21 -2.20 -4.93
C ALA A 135 3.92 -2.18 -6.29
N ILE A 136 4.62 -1.09 -6.59
CA ILE A 136 5.53 -1.01 -7.74
C ILE A 136 6.93 -1.38 -7.28
N PHE A 137 7.65 -2.18 -8.06
CA PHE A 137 9.02 -2.57 -7.80
C PHE A 137 9.97 -1.85 -8.77
N LEU A 138 10.91 -1.08 -8.21
CA LEU A 138 11.91 -0.31 -8.95
C LEU A 138 13.22 -1.08 -9.15
N GLY A 139 13.37 -2.23 -8.48
CA GLY A 139 14.52 -3.11 -8.61
C GLY A 139 14.49 -3.96 -9.89
N ASP A 140 15.64 -4.56 -10.19
CA ASP A 140 15.72 -5.62 -11.21
C ASP A 140 15.03 -6.90 -10.70
N PRO A 141 14.28 -7.66 -11.53
CA PRO A 141 13.66 -8.92 -11.11
C PRO A 141 14.62 -9.91 -10.43
N GLU A 142 15.91 -9.89 -10.75
CA GLU A 142 16.93 -10.71 -10.07
C GLU A 142 17.02 -10.39 -8.57
N SER A 143 16.81 -9.12 -8.19
CA SER A 143 16.76 -8.70 -6.78
C SER A 143 15.52 -9.19 -6.05
N TYR A 144 14.46 -9.58 -6.78
CA TYR A 144 13.28 -10.27 -6.24
C TYR A 144 13.50 -11.78 -6.12
N VAL A 145 14.18 -12.39 -7.10
CA VAL A 145 14.56 -13.81 -7.04
C VAL A 145 15.55 -14.05 -5.89
N ASN A 146 16.53 -13.17 -5.73
CA ASN A 146 17.61 -13.26 -4.74
C ASN A 146 17.63 -12.04 -3.79
N PRO A 147 16.65 -11.91 -2.88
CA PRO A 147 16.54 -10.77 -1.98
C PRO A 147 17.58 -10.79 -0.86
N ASN A 148 17.94 -9.62 -0.33
CA ASN A 148 18.83 -9.50 0.84
C ASN A 148 18.05 -9.10 2.12
N HIS A 149 17.16 -9.98 2.57
CA HIS A 149 16.41 -9.85 3.83
C HIS A 149 16.71 -11.02 4.78
N ARG A 150 18.00 -11.22 5.07
CA ARG A 150 18.67 -12.40 5.70
C ARG A 150 17.94 -13.16 6.82
N GLU A 151 17.01 -12.56 7.55
CA GLU A 151 16.27 -13.18 8.67
C GLU A 151 14.87 -13.66 8.27
N GLU A 152 14.29 -13.16 7.18
CA GLU A 152 12.93 -13.45 6.74
C GLU A 152 12.94 -14.17 5.40
N THR A 153 12.88 -15.50 5.41
CA THR A 153 13.01 -16.31 4.18
C THR A 153 12.02 -15.89 3.10
N MET A 154 10.78 -15.51 3.43
CA MET A 154 9.69 -15.26 2.48
C MET A 154 9.48 -13.77 2.19
N THR A 155 9.74 -13.35 0.95
CA THR A 155 9.61 -11.95 0.50
C THR A 155 8.18 -11.45 0.59
N GLY A 156 7.19 -12.31 0.32
CA GLY A 156 5.79 -11.94 0.39
C GLY A 156 5.34 -11.59 1.80
N LEU A 157 5.85 -12.29 2.82
CA LEU A 157 5.57 -11.96 4.22
C LEU A 157 6.32 -10.70 4.64
N TYR A 158 7.61 -10.62 4.31
CA TYR A 158 8.45 -9.45 4.58
C TYR A 158 7.85 -8.16 4.02
N LEU A 159 7.43 -8.16 2.76
CA LEU A 159 6.80 -7.01 2.13
C LEU A 159 5.41 -6.73 2.70
N TYR A 160 4.65 -7.75 3.08
CA TYR A 160 3.35 -7.55 3.71
C TYR A 160 3.47 -6.87 5.06
N ASP A 161 4.45 -7.25 5.87
CA ASP A 161 4.72 -6.61 7.16
C ASP A 161 5.31 -5.22 6.97
N MET A 162 6.24 -5.04 6.01
CA MET A 162 6.76 -3.72 5.62
C MET A 162 5.64 -2.76 5.21
N LEU A 163 4.77 -3.17 4.27
CA LEU A 163 3.66 -2.35 3.75
C LEU A 163 2.47 -2.27 4.73
N GLY A 164 2.37 -3.21 5.66
CA GLY A 164 1.35 -3.25 6.70
C GLY A 164 1.67 -2.35 7.89
N ASN A 165 2.95 -2.08 8.14
CA ASN A 165 3.41 -1.27 9.26
C ASN A 165 3.13 0.23 9.03
N LYS A 166 2.08 0.73 9.68
CA LYS A 166 1.62 2.13 9.55
C LYS A 166 2.71 3.15 9.88
N ALA A 167 3.56 2.88 10.87
CA ALA A 167 4.60 3.82 11.33
C ALA A 167 5.70 4.06 10.28
N ALA A 168 6.02 3.03 9.49
CA ALA A 168 7.02 3.11 8.43
C ALA A 168 6.41 3.57 7.10
N VAL A 169 5.14 3.22 6.85
CA VAL A 169 4.51 3.42 5.54
C VAL A 169 3.83 4.78 5.44
N THR A 170 3.06 5.27 6.42
CA THR A 170 2.24 6.49 6.17
C THR A 170 3.05 7.78 6.06
N THR A 171 4.34 7.77 6.42
CA THR A 171 5.26 8.88 6.14
C THR A 171 5.81 8.85 4.71
N TYR A 172 6.09 7.66 4.18
CA TYR A 172 6.89 7.47 2.95
C TYR A 172 6.16 6.73 1.83
N GLY A 173 4.94 6.26 2.08
CA GLY A 173 4.13 5.45 1.18
C GLY A 173 2.65 5.45 1.57
N VAL A 174 1.89 4.56 0.91
CA VAL A 174 0.47 4.28 1.19
C VAL A 174 0.23 2.78 1.17
N LYS A 175 -0.74 2.34 1.98
CA LYS A 175 -1.22 0.95 1.91
C LYS A 175 -2.38 0.89 0.93
N VAL A 176 -2.25 0.07 -0.10
CA VAL A 176 -3.32 -0.22 -1.06
C VAL A 176 -3.41 -1.72 -1.31
N ASN A 177 -4.61 -2.27 -1.25
CA ASN A 177 -4.92 -3.64 -1.67
C ASN A 177 -5.80 -3.65 -2.94
N ILE A 178 -5.99 -4.84 -3.52
CA ILE A 178 -6.84 -5.04 -4.71
C ILE A 178 -8.22 -4.42 -4.51
N LYS A 179 -8.89 -4.69 -3.38
CA LYS A 179 -10.22 -4.12 -3.10
C LYS A 179 -10.22 -2.59 -3.10
N GLU A 180 -9.26 -1.98 -2.44
CA GLU A 180 -9.11 -0.52 -2.37
C GLU A 180 -8.83 0.06 -3.76
N PHE A 181 -7.89 -0.51 -4.50
CA PHE A 181 -7.55 -0.08 -5.86
C PHE A 181 -8.76 -0.15 -6.80
N MET A 182 -9.50 -1.27 -6.79
CA MET A 182 -10.68 -1.47 -7.62
C MET A 182 -11.83 -0.54 -7.22
N ASN A 183 -12.07 -0.35 -5.92
CA ASN A 183 -13.08 0.61 -5.45
C ASN A 183 -12.75 2.05 -5.86
N GLN A 184 -11.49 2.46 -5.77
CA GLN A 184 -11.07 3.79 -6.16
C GLN A 184 -11.21 4.01 -7.67
N ARG A 185 -11.03 2.97 -8.49
CA ARG A 185 -11.21 3.02 -9.95
C ARG A 185 -12.65 3.31 -10.39
N TYR A 186 -13.65 2.90 -9.62
CA TYR A 186 -15.06 3.21 -9.93
C TYR A 186 -15.41 4.69 -9.66
N ILE A 187 -14.53 5.44 -9.01
CA ILE A 187 -14.70 6.86 -8.72
C ILE A 187 -14.12 7.69 -9.87
N GLY A 188 -14.88 7.79 -10.97
CA GLY A 188 -14.60 8.73 -12.08
C GLY A 188 -13.17 8.70 -12.61
N ASP A 189 -12.59 9.89 -12.81
CA ASP A 189 -11.24 10.12 -13.37
C ASP A 189 -10.13 10.14 -12.29
N ARG A 190 -10.31 9.40 -11.19
CA ARG A 190 -9.41 9.44 -10.04
C ARG A 190 -8.02 8.87 -10.34
N VAL A 191 -7.00 9.52 -9.80
CA VAL A 191 -5.63 9.01 -9.77
C VAL A 191 -5.38 8.25 -8.47
N ASN A 192 -5.06 6.97 -8.58
CA ASN A 192 -4.69 6.14 -7.44
C ASN A 192 -3.21 6.34 -7.10
N SER A 193 -2.84 6.03 -5.86
CA SER A 193 -1.43 5.98 -5.44
C SER A 193 -1.07 4.60 -4.95
N MET A 194 0.16 4.18 -5.24
CA MET A 194 0.70 2.88 -4.89
C MET A 194 2.13 3.05 -4.36
N THR A 195 2.48 2.38 -3.27
CA THR A 195 3.85 2.42 -2.75
C THR A 195 4.83 1.83 -3.75
N MET A 196 5.96 2.52 -3.94
CA MET A 196 7.10 1.99 -4.68
C MET A 196 8.10 1.36 -3.71
N ILE A 197 8.57 0.16 -4.03
CA ILE A 197 9.63 -0.56 -3.34
C ILE A 197 10.89 -0.46 -4.19
N ASP A 198 11.94 0.07 -3.59
CA ASP A 198 13.24 0.23 -4.20
C ASP A 198 14.27 -0.65 -3.50
N VAL A 199 15.40 -0.88 -4.16
CA VAL A 199 16.46 -1.80 -3.73
C VAL A 199 17.74 -1.01 -3.54
N SER A 200 18.26 -0.99 -2.32
CA SER A 200 19.47 -0.22 -2.01
C SER A 200 20.67 -0.72 -2.82
N LYS A 201 21.45 0.22 -3.33
CA LYS A 201 22.71 -0.01 -4.06
C LYS A 201 23.94 0.32 -3.22
N GLU A 202 23.74 0.85 -2.01
CA GLU A 202 24.80 1.25 -1.08
C GLU A 202 25.59 0.03 -0.58
N HIS A 203 26.89 0.19 -0.35
CA HIS A 203 27.79 -0.94 -0.05
C HIS A 203 27.30 -1.83 1.11
N PHE A 204 26.85 -1.22 2.22
CA PHE A 204 26.44 -1.94 3.42
C PHE A 204 24.99 -2.43 3.39
N THR A 205 24.10 -1.77 2.64
CA THR A 205 22.67 -2.11 2.57
C THR A 205 22.28 -2.69 1.22
N LYS A 206 23.25 -3.03 0.36
CA LYS A 206 23.03 -3.52 -1.00
C LYS A 206 22.01 -4.65 -1.03
N GLY A 207 20.97 -4.52 -1.84
CA GLY A 207 19.92 -5.53 -1.99
C GLY A 207 18.79 -5.46 -0.94
N GLN A 208 18.90 -4.59 0.08
CA GLN A 208 17.82 -4.37 1.04
C GLN A 208 16.71 -3.55 0.39
N TYR A 209 15.46 -3.93 0.66
CA TYR A 209 14.31 -3.19 0.17
C TYR A 209 13.99 -2.01 1.07
N TYR A 210 13.53 -0.93 0.46
CA TYR A 210 13.00 0.21 1.17
C TYR A 210 11.87 0.88 0.39
N VAL A 211 11.02 1.61 1.12
CA VAL A 211 9.94 2.40 0.52
C VAL A 211 10.53 3.59 -0.25
N GLY A 212 10.36 3.63 -1.57
CA GLY A 212 10.92 4.63 -2.48
C GLY A 212 10.00 5.83 -2.80
N GLY A 213 8.84 5.92 -2.14
CA GLY A 213 7.81 6.92 -2.44
C GLY A 213 6.57 6.30 -3.07
N LEU A 214 5.88 7.06 -3.92
CA LEU A 214 4.61 6.67 -4.54
C LEU A 214 4.66 6.69 -6.07
N GLY A 215 4.03 5.69 -6.68
CA GLY A 215 3.61 5.72 -8.06
C GLY A 215 2.17 6.20 -8.16
N LEU A 216 1.90 7.07 -9.12
CA LEU A 216 0.57 7.61 -9.41
C LEU A 216 -0.02 6.87 -10.60
N ILE A 217 -1.15 6.22 -10.37
CA ILE A 217 -1.78 5.29 -11.30
C ILE A 217 -3.07 5.89 -11.82
N LYS A 218 -3.16 6.03 -13.15
CA LYS A 218 -4.38 6.44 -13.85
C LYS A 218 -4.69 5.41 -14.92
N GLU A 219 -5.93 4.91 -14.94
CA GLU A 219 -6.36 3.87 -15.90
C GLU A 219 -5.36 2.70 -15.99
N TYR A 220 -4.97 2.14 -14.84
CA TYR A 220 -4.00 1.04 -14.73
C TYR A 220 -2.56 1.34 -15.21
N ASN A 221 -2.23 2.60 -15.52
CA ASN A 221 -0.91 3.02 -15.98
C ASN A 221 -0.22 3.93 -14.95
N LEU A 222 1.07 3.71 -14.74
CA LEU A 222 1.93 4.60 -13.96
C LEU A 222 2.22 5.89 -14.75
N ILE A 223 1.54 6.98 -14.38
CA ILE A 223 1.64 8.28 -15.07
C ILE A 223 2.69 9.22 -14.48
N GLY A 224 3.17 8.93 -13.27
CA GLY A 224 4.17 9.74 -12.59
C GLY A 224 4.46 9.22 -11.19
N THR A 225 5.36 9.90 -10.48
CA THR A 225 5.81 9.49 -9.15
C THR A 225 5.84 10.68 -8.20
N ILE A 226 5.70 10.39 -6.91
CA ILE A 226 6.07 11.26 -5.79
C ILE A 226 7.26 10.62 -5.12
N ASP A 227 8.35 11.36 -4.97
CA ASP A 227 9.53 10.81 -4.30
C ASP A 227 9.28 10.59 -2.80
N ARG A 228 10.22 9.89 -2.16
CA ARG A 228 10.13 9.55 -0.75
C ARG A 228 10.02 10.78 0.17
N GLU A 229 10.69 11.88 -0.14
CA GLU A 229 10.73 13.08 0.71
C GLU A 229 9.43 13.90 0.57
N GLU A 230 8.84 13.90 -0.63
CA GLU A 230 7.60 14.60 -0.94
C GLU A 230 6.34 13.82 -0.51
N THR A 231 6.47 12.51 -0.28
CA THR A 231 5.32 11.63 0.02
C THR A 231 4.57 12.06 1.28
N ILE A 232 5.26 12.61 2.28
CA ILE A 232 4.58 13.10 3.49
C ILE A 232 3.61 14.24 3.16
N TYR A 233 3.98 15.18 2.28
CA TYR A 233 3.14 16.31 1.89
C TYR A 233 1.94 15.82 1.06
N PHE A 234 2.15 14.84 0.18
CA PHE A 234 1.06 14.16 -0.52
C PHE A 234 0.05 13.54 0.46
N ASN A 235 0.56 12.80 1.44
CA ASN A 235 -0.28 12.13 2.45
C ASN A 235 -1.00 13.13 3.37
N LEU A 236 -0.40 14.28 3.66
CA LEU A 236 -1.01 15.37 4.43
C LEU A 236 -2.20 16.01 3.69
N LEU A 237 -2.10 16.19 2.37
CA LEU A 237 -3.18 16.77 1.55
C LEU A 237 -4.40 15.83 1.43
N LEU A 238 -4.18 14.52 1.51
CA LEU A 238 -5.18 13.47 1.32
C LEU A 238 -5.74 12.83 2.61
N ASP A 239 -5.32 13.29 3.80
CA ASP A 239 -5.71 12.70 5.10
C ASP A 239 -5.29 11.22 5.26
N ASN A 240 -4.10 10.85 4.77
CA ASN A 240 -3.60 9.46 4.83
C ASN A 240 -3.07 9.03 6.22
N LYS A 241 -3.55 9.64 7.32
CA LYS A 241 -3.14 9.37 8.71
C LYS A 241 -1.62 9.22 8.87
N VAL A 242 -0.91 10.31 8.55
CA VAL A 242 0.55 10.41 8.68
C VAL A 242 1.00 10.05 10.10
N THR A 243 2.12 9.34 10.20
CA THR A 243 2.77 8.96 11.47
C THR A 243 4.28 9.17 11.35
N GLY A 244 5.04 8.84 12.41
CA GLY A 244 6.50 8.87 12.38
C GLY A 244 7.12 10.19 12.85
N ASN A 245 8.40 10.39 12.54
CA ASN A 245 9.16 11.58 12.93
C ASN A 245 9.09 12.66 11.84
N LEU A 246 8.96 13.91 12.28
CA LEU A 246 9.22 15.12 11.53
C LEU A 246 10.56 15.69 12.01
N ASN A 247 11.41 16.18 11.10
CA ASN A 247 12.67 16.81 11.48
C ASN A 247 12.58 18.31 11.25
N THR A 248 13.07 19.14 12.15
CA THR A 248 13.25 20.58 11.94
C THR A 248 14.70 20.99 12.20
N ALA A 249 15.10 22.18 11.75
CA ALA A 249 16.43 22.71 12.05
C ALA A 249 16.55 23.00 13.55
N ASN A 250 17.72 22.80 14.14
CA ASN A 250 17.97 23.25 15.50
C ASN A 250 18.10 24.80 15.50
N PRO A 251 17.26 25.54 16.23
CA PRO A 251 17.30 27.01 16.24
C PRO A 251 18.62 27.60 16.76
N GLN A 252 19.36 26.85 17.59
CA GLN A 252 20.63 27.28 18.18
C GLN A 252 21.85 26.84 17.35
N ASP A 253 21.67 25.91 16.41
CA ASP A 253 22.70 25.49 15.46
C ASP A 253 22.02 24.94 14.21
N ARG A 254 21.82 25.80 13.21
CA ARG A 254 21.07 25.46 11.99
C ARG A 254 21.73 24.38 11.11
N THR A 255 22.95 23.94 11.43
CA THR A 255 23.59 22.78 10.78
C THR A 255 23.13 21.44 11.37
N LYS A 256 22.38 21.46 12.47
CA LYS A 256 21.90 20.30 13.22
C LYS A 256 20.37 20.22 13.19
N THR A 257 19.83 19.06 13.57
CA THR A 257 18.39 18.79 13.51
C THR A 257 17.78 18.47 14.87
N VAL A 258 16.49 18.76 15.00
CA VAL A 258 15.60 18.28 16.07
C VAL A 258 14.57 17.35 15.45
N SER A 259 14.48 16.12 15.97
CA SER A 259 13.48 15.13 15.56
C SER A 259 12.28 15.18 16.49
N MET A 260 11.09 15.21 15.89
CA MET A 260 9.81 15.38 16.55
C MET A 260 8.89 14.22 16.16
N LEU A 261 8.56 13.35 17.12
CA LEU A 261 7.65 12.24 16.93
C LEU A 261 6.20 12.74 16.91
N LEU A 262 5.46 12.46 15.84
CA LEU A 262 4.05 12.79 15.70
C LEU A 262 3.20 11.92 16.63
N GLN A 263 2.51 12.55 17.58
CA GLN A 263 1.64 11.91 18.57
C GLN A 263 0.17 11.93 18.14
N LYS A 264 -0.28 13.07 17.60
CA LYS A 264 -1.67 13.26 17.19
C LYS A 264 -1.72 14.05 15.90
N TYR A 265 -2.59 13.62 15.01
CA TYR A 265 -2.88 14.25 13.73
C TYR A 265 -4.39 14.45 13.60
N GLN A 266 -4.79 15.66 13.20
CA GLN A 266 -6.17 16.01 12.89
C GLN A 266 -6.20 16.74 11.55
N TYR A 267 -7.18 16.39 10.72
CA TYR A 267 -7.37 16.93 9.40
C TYR A 267 -8.82 17.36 9.23
N GLU A 268 -9.02 18.55 8.67
CA GLU A 268 -10.31 19.05 8.24
C GLU A 268 -10.15 19.64 6.84
N SER A 269 -11.09 19.35 5.94
CA SER A 269 -11.06 19.93 4.60
C SER A 269 -12.44 20.33 4.11
N GLU A 270 -12.56 21.53 3.56
CA GLU A 270 -13.81 22.08 3.07
C GLU A 270 -13.61 22.81 1.73
N PRO A 271 -14.32 22.40 0.65
CA PRO A 271 -14.36 23.16 -0.59
C PRO A 271 -15.29 24.38 -0.45
N GLU A 272 -14.88 25.56 -0.88
CA GLU A 272 -15.72 26.78 -0.94
C GLU A 272 -15.69 27.39 -2.34
N LEU A 273 -16.85 27.50 -2.99
CA LEU A 273 -16.95 28.14 -4.30
C LEU A 273 -17.15 29.65 -4.15
N VAL A 274 -16.15 30.45 -4.54
CA VAL A 274 -16.16 31.91 -4.45
C VAL A 274 -15.98 32.51 -5.85
N SER A 275 -17.01 33.22 -6.35
CA SER A 275 -16.99 33.86 -7.68
C SER A 275 -16.56 32.92 -8.82
N GLY A 276 -16.99 31.67 -8.75
CA GLY A 276 -16.66 30.64 -9.73
C GLY A 276 -15.28 29.99 -9.54
N LYS A 277 -14.42 30.44 -8.64
CA LYS A 277 -13.17 29.75 -8.28
C LYS A 277 -13.38 28.89 -7.04
N LEU A 278 -12.76 27.72 -7.01
CA LEU A 278 -12.81 26.86 -5.84
C LEU A 278 -11.68 27.22 -4.89
N LYS A 279 -12.00 27.58 -3.66
CA LYS A 279 -11.04 27.68 -2.57
C LYS A 279 -11.10 26.38 -1.77
N MET A 280 -10.03 25.61 -1.77
CA MET A 280 -9.93 24.36 -1.02
C MET A 280 -9.29 24.65 0.34
N HIS A 281 -10.11 24.75 1.39
CA HIS A 281 -9.61 24.93 2.74
C HIS A 281 -9.15 23.60 3.31
N ILE A 282 -7.89 23.53 3.74
CA ILE A 282 -7.33 22.38 4.46
C ILE A 282 -6.73 22.89 5.76
N ARG A 283 -7.16 22.33 6.89
CA ARG A 283 -6.60 22.61 8.21
C ARG A 283 -5.99 21.34 8.78
N ILE A 284 -4.72 21.43 9.13
CA ILE A 284 -3.96 20.33 9.70
C ILE A 284 -3.48 20.72 11.09
N LYS A 285 -3.81 19.90 12.09
CA LYS A 285 -3.26 20.06 13.44
C LYS A 285 -2.39 18.87 13.80
N MET A 286 -1.17 19.14 14.22
CA MET A 286 -0.19 18.14 14.58
C MET A 286 0.31 18.39 16.01
N ASN A 287 0.26 17.37 16.85
CA ASN A 287 0.91 17.40 18.15
C ASN A 287 2.12 16.48 18.10
N THR A 288 3.28 16.99 18.48
CA THR A 288 4.54 16.25 18.45
C THR A 288 5.24 16.29 19.80
N THR A 289 6.13 15.32 20.00
CA THR A 289 7.09 15.31 21.12
C THR A 289 8.50 15.25 20.57
N ILE A 290 9.45 15.96 21.17
CA ILE A 290 10.86 15.86 20.79
C ILE A 290 11.36 14.46 21.14
N SER A 291 11.82 13.75 20.12
CA SER A 291 12.35 12.38 20.20
C SER A 291 13.88 12.34 20.17
N ALA A 292 14.52 13.30 19.50
CA ALA A 292 15.97 13.44 19.50
C ALA A 292 16.40 14.88 19.20
N VAL A 293 17.57 15.27 19.70
CA VAL A 293 18.18 16.57 19.47
C VAL A 293 19.64 16.37 19.10
N GLN A 294 20.09 17.01 18.01
CA GLN A 294 21.51 17.13 17.72
C GLN A 294 22.02 18.48 18.23
N GLY A 295 23.04 18.43 19.10
CA GLY A 295 23.66 19.62 19.70
C GLY A 295 22.93 20.13 20.95
N ARG A 296 23.26 21.36 21.36
CA ARG A 296 22.58 22.04 22.47
C ARG A 296 21.21 22.52 21.99
N LEU A 297 20.20 22.33 22.83
CA LEU A 297 18.87 22.91 22.65
C LEU A 297 18.34 23.32 24.02
N GLU A 298 18.19 24.62 24.24
CA GLU A 298 17.55 25.15 25.43
C GLU A 298 16.06 25.33 25.18
N MET A 299 15.27 24.45 25.79
CA MET A 299 13.82 24.46 25.63
C MET A 299 13.20 25.62 26.42
N ASN A 300 12.75 26.64 25.70
CA ASN A 300 11.93 27.72 26.23
C ASN A 300 10.78 28.02 25.25
N LYS A 301 9.82 28.86 25.66
CA LYS A 301 8.62 29.16 24.87
C LYS A 301 8.95 29.76 23.49
N ASP A 302 9.96 30.60 23.40
CA ASP A 302 10.32 31.27 22.15
C ASP A 302 10.97 30.29 21.17
N VAL A 303 11.86 29.43 21.67
CA VAL A 303 12.51 28.36 20.87
C VAL A 303 11.48 27.34 20.38
N ILE A 304 10.51 26.96 21.22
CA ILE A 304 9.42 26.07 20.84
C ILE A 304 8.56 26.72 19.75
N SER A 305 8.11 27.96 19.98
CA SER A 305 7.26 28.69 19.02
C SER A 305 7.97 28.90 17.68
N GLN A 306 9.28 29.13 17.71
CA GLN A 306 10.09 29.21 16.49
C GLN A 306 10.11 27.88 15.73
N MET A 307 10.36 26.75 16.41
CA MET A 307 10.37 25.42 15.77
C MET A 307 9.00 25.04 15.20
N GLU A 308 7.93 25.37 15.92
CA GLU A 308 6.54 25.18 15.46
C GLU A 308 6.32 25.94 14.15
N LYS A 309 6.56 27.26 14.17
CA LYS A 309 6.35 28.13 13.01
C LYS A 309 7.23 27.76 11.81
N GLU A 310 8.51 27.48 12.01
CA GLU A 310 9.42 27.05 10.93
C GLU A 310 8.95 25.72 10.31
N THR A 311 8.38 24.82 11.12
CA THR A 311 7.85 23.55 10.62
C THR A 311 6.53 23.71 9.89
N GLU A 312 5.63 24.54 10.41
CA GLU A 312 4.36 24.92 9.77
C GLU A 312 4.61 25.50 8.39
N GLU A 313 5.43 26.56 8.30
CA GLU A 313 5.75 27.26 7.05
C GLU A 313 6.36 26.31 6.02
N ARG A 314 7.26 25.42 6.44
CA ARG A 314 7.88 24.45 5.53
C ARG A 314 6.87 23.43 5.01
N ILE A 315 5.97 22.93 5.85
CA ILE A 315 4.92 22.00 5.41
C ILE A 315 3.98 22.70 4.43
N GLU A 316 3.53 23.91 4.76
CA GLU A 316 2.66 24.71 3.90
C GLU A 316 3.29 24.95 2.53
N GLN A 317 4.55 25.40 2.49
CA GLN A 317 5.28 25.65 1.25
C GLN A 317 5.44 24.41 0.39
N ASN A 318 5.80 23.26 0.97
CA ASN A 318 6.00 22.03 0.21
C ASN A 318 4.67 21.44 -0.28
N CYS A 319 3.62 21.48 0.53
CA CYS A 319 2.27 21.11 0.10
C CYS A 319 1.79 22.02 -1.04
N GLN A 320 1.97 23.34 -0.95
CA GLN A 320 1.58 24.27 -2.00
C GLN A 320 2.35 23.99 -3.29
N LYS A 321 3.68 23.83 -3.21
CA LYS A 321 4.52 23.52 -4.38
C LYS A 321 4.10 22.22 -5.05
N LEU A 322 3.84 21.18 -4.24
CA LEU A 322 3.37 19.89 -4.74
C LEU A 322 2.00 20.00 -5.40
N PHE A 323 1.07 20.77 -4.82
CA PHE A 323 -0.25 21.05 -5.37
C PHE A 323 -0.17 21.76 -6.73
N GLU A 324 0.53 22.89 -6.80
CA GLU A 324 0.68 23.67 -8.04
C GLU A 324 1.33 22.84 -9.15
N ARG A 325 2.34 22.02 -8.83
CA ARG A 325 3.01 21.16 -9.81
C ARG A 325 2.05 20.19 -10.51
N TRP A 326 1.07 19.64 -9.81
CA TRP A 326 0.09 18.72 -10.39
C TRP A 326 -1.10 19.43 -11.01
N LYS A 327 -1.48 20.59 -10.48
CA LYS A 327 -2.45 21.50 -11.09
C LYS A 327 -1.98 21.99 -12.47
N GLU A 328 -0.71 22.39 -12.62
CA GLU A 328 -0.10 22.77 -13.90
C GLU A 328 -0.15 21.64 -14.93
N ARG A 329 -0.06 20.38 -14.47
CA ARG A 329 -0.21 19.17 -15.28
C ARG A 329 -1.66 18.78 -15.55
N LYS A 330 -2.63 19.58 -15.08
CA LYS A 330 -4.07 19.36 -15.24
C LYS A 330 -4.52 17.98 -14.74
N THR A 331 -3.86 17.48 -13.69
CA THR A 331 -4.09 16.14 -13.15
C THR A 331 -4.46 16.25 -11.68
N ASP A 332 -5.66 15.82 -11.32
CA ASP A 332 -6.11 15.77 -9.93
C ASP A 332 -5.54 14.52 -9.23
N VAL A 333 -4.51 14.73 -8.42
CA VAL A 333 -3.92 13.67 -7.60
C VAL A 333 -4.31 13.79 -6.12
N PHE A 334 -5.15 14.78 -5.75
CA PHE A 334 -5.53 15.08 -4.36
C PHE A 334 -7.04 14.96 -4.10
N ASP A 335 -7.77 14.34 -5.02
CA ASP A 335 -9.22 14.11 -4.95
C ASP A 335 -10.05 15.40 -4.82
N ILE A 336 -9.57 16.52 -5.36
CA ILE A 336 -10.27 17.81 -5.30
C ILE A 336 -11.60 17.75 -6.04
N GLN A 337 -11.63 17.15 -7.24
CA GLN A 337 -12.84 17.03 -8.05
C GLN A 337 -13.89 16.18 -7.33
N GLU A 338 -13.49 15.12 -6.63
CA GLU A 338 -14.40 14.29 -5.83
C GLU A 338 -15.03 15.10 -4.69
N LYS A 339 -14.20 15.83 -3.93
CA LYS A 339 -14.67 16.67 -2.82
C LYS A 339 -15.61 17.76 -3.31
N PHE A 340 -15.30 18.37 -4.45
CA PHE A 340 -16.14 19.37 -5.11
C PHE A 340 -17.47 18.79 -5.56
N ALA A 341 -17.47 17.69 -6.32
CA ALA A 341 -18.68 17.04 -6.80
C ALA A 341 -19.61 16.59 -5.66
N ARG A 342 -19.02 16.16 -4.52
CA ARG A 342 -19.78 15.80 -3.33
C ARG A 342 -20.49 16.99 -2.68
N LYS A 343 -19.86 18.16 -2.61
CA LYS A 343 -20.46 19.38 -2.02
C LYS A 343 -21.37 20.14 -2.99
N TYR A 344 -21.05 20.11 -4.29
CA TYR A 344 -21.73 20.84 -5.36
C TYR A 344 -22.20 19.89 -6.48
N PRO A 345 -23.15 18.97 -6.22
CA PRO A 345 -23.53 17.91 -7.15
C PRO A 345 -24.14 18.42 -8.47
N LYS A 346 -24.67 19.66 -8.50
CA LYS A 346 -25.21 20.28 -9.71
C LYS A 346 -24.12 20.79 -10.67
N GLU A 347 -22.90 20.96 -10.18
CA GLU A 347 -21.74 21.44 -10.95
C GLU A 347 -20.70 20.33 -11.13
N ALA A 348 -21.03 19.07 -10.81
CA ALA A 348 -20.08 17.95 -10.75
C ALA A 348 -19.30 17.72 -12.06
N ASP A 349 -19.88 18.04 -13.22
CA ASP A 349 -19.26 17.88 -14.54
C ASP A 349 -18.24 18.99 -14.87
N ARG A 350 -18.20 20.07 -14.08
CA ARG A 350 -17.23 21.14 -14.26
C ARG A 350 -15.86 20.67 -13.77
N ASN A 351 -14.86 20.68 -14.66
CA ASN A 351 -13.47 20.51 -14.25
C ASN A 351 -13.02 21.74 -13.44
N ILE A 352 -12.89 21.58 -12.13
CA ILE A 352 -12.63 22.68 -11.20
C ILE A 352 -11.14 22.85 -10.85
N ILE A 353 -10.30 21.88 -11.24
CA ILE A 353 -8.89 21.79 -10.80
C ILE A 353 -8.09 23.03 -11.20
N GLU A 354 -8.24 23.48 -12.44
CA GLU A 354 -7.54 24.68 -12.94
C GLU A 354 -7.97 25.96 -12.20
N ASP A 355 -9.23 26.01 -11.78
CA ASP A 355 -9.83 27.13 -11.04
C ASP A 355 -9.73 26.97 -9.52
N THR A 356 -8.92 26.03 -9.03
CA THR A 356 -8.76 25.76 -7.59
C THR A 356 -7.59 26.54 -6.99
N GLU A 357 -7.79 27.16 -5.84
CA GLU A 357 -6.78 27.72 -4.96
C GLU A 357 -6.72 26.91 -3.66
N LEU A 358 -5.52 26.48 -3.27
CA LEU A 358 -5.31 25.79 -2.00
C LEU A 358 -5.13 26.81 -0.88
N ASP A 359 -5.97 26.72 0.15
CA ASP A 359 -5.84 27.48 1.40
C ASP A 359 -5.50 26.49 2.52
N LEU A 360 -4.19 26.26 2.70
CA LEU A 360 -3.65 25.33 3.67
C LEU A 360 -3.21 26.08 4.93
N GLN A 361 -3.69 25.62 6.09
CA GLN A 361 -3.28 26.09 7.40
C GLN A 361 -2.76 24.92 8.23
N VAL A 362 -1.51 25.02 8.66
CA VAL A 362 -0.88 24.02 9.52
C VAL A 362 -0.68 24.61 10.91
N GLN A 363 -1.10 23.86 11.93
CA GLN A 363 -0.85 24.19 13.33
C GLN A 363 -0.04 23.06 13.97
N MET A 364 1.15 23.39 14.45
CA MET A 364 2.04 22.50 15.17
C MET A 364 1.99 22.82 16.66
N ASN A 365 1.91 21.78 17.50
CA ASN A 365 2.04 21.91 18.94
C ASN A 365 3.11 20.93 19.45
N ILE A 366 4.24 21.42 19.94
CA ILE A 366 5.30 20.61 20.56
C ILE A 366 4.97 20.44 22.05
N VAL A 367 4.50 19.26 22.42
CA VAL A 367 3.91 18.98 23.75
C VAL A 367 4.97 18.67 24.83
N GLY A 368 6.21 18.38 24.44
CA GLY A 368 7.29 18.07 25.38
C GLY A 368 8.37 17.17 24.77
N THR A 369 9.07 16.42 25.62
CA THR A 369 10.07 15.42 25.21
C THR A 369 9.58 14.03 25.60
N THR A 370 9.92 12.98 24.84
CA THR A 370 9.65 11.58 25.24
C THR A 370 10.53 11.13 26.42
N THR A 371 11.51 11.94 26.84
CA THR A 371 12.35 11.69 28.01
C THR A 371 11.74 12.33 29.25
N ILE A 372 10.57 11.85 29.66
CA ILE A 372 10.12 11.93 31.05
C ILE A 372 9.78 10.49 31.45
N MET A 373 10.83 9.70 31.69
CA MET A 373 10.77 8.64 32.68
C MET A 373 11.65 9.11 33.82
N ASP A 374 10.99 9.32 34.95
CA ASP A 374 11.54 9.77 36.21
C ASP A 374 12.79 8.97 36.58
N ALA A 375 13.90 9.68 36.75
CA ALA A 375 15.00 9.23 37.59
C ALA A 375 15.07 10.23 38.75
N GLU A 376 14.23 9.98 39.77
CA GLU A 376 14.54 10.38 41.15
C GLU A 376 15.58 9.41 41.75
#